data_AF-A0A5N4B710-F1
#
_entry.id   AF-A0A5N4B710-F1
#
_cell.length_a   1.000
_cell.length_b   1.000
_cell.length_c   1.000
_cell.angle_alpha   90.00
_cell.angle_beta   90.00
_cell.angle_gamma   90.00
#
_symmetry.space_group_name_H-M   'P 1'
#
loop_
_entity.id
_entity.type
_entity.pdbx_description
1 polymer ?
#
loop_
_entity_poly.entity_id
_entity_poly.type
_entity_poly.pdbx_seq_one_letter_code
_entity_poly.pdbx_strand_id
1 'polypeptide(L)'
;MRVENLVDSIQPHRDPTDPYFSYQWYLKNTGQNGGKAKLDLNVEAAWAQGVTGKNVTTAIMDDGVDYMHPDLKFNYNAKASYDFSSNDPYPYPRYTDDWFNSHGTRCAGEVAAARDNGICGVGVAYDSKIAGIRMLDQPYMTDLIEANSMGHEPNLIDIYSASWGPTDDGKTVDGPRNATMRAIVRGVNEGRNGLGNIYVWASGDGGEDDDCNCDGYAASMWTVSINSAINDGQNAHYDESCSSTLASTFSNGAKDPNTGVATTDLYGKCTTTHSGTSAAAPEAAGVFALALEANPQLSWRDIQHLAVLTSKRNSLFDAKGRFHWTMNGVGLEFNHLFGFGVLDAGAMVALAKQWKTVPPRYHCEAGSVTKMQPISSGKSLVLKIETKACEGEATELRYLEHVQAVVTVNASRRGDLELYLTSPMGTKSMILSKRPNDDDSHDGFTKWPFMTTHTWAEYPQGTWILEARFNSLTPQTGFFKEWTLMLHGTKEPPYTELAVLDPHSKLAIVKKAHESRIKRY
;
A
#
# COMPACT_ATOMS: atom_id res chain seq x y z
N MET A 1 -5.81 -15.05 -12.23
CA MET A 1 -4.90 -16.04 -11.62
C MET A 1 -5.66 -16.83 -10.57
N ARG A 2 -5.87 -18.12 -10.81
CA ARG A 2 -6.39 -19.08 -9.82
C ARG A 2 -5.22 -19.90 -9.26
N VAL A 3 -5.23 -20.19 -7.96
CA VAL A 3 -4.09 -20.88 -7.30
C VAL A 3 -3.90 -22.28 -7.87
N GLU A 4 -4.99 -22.94 -8.23
CA GLU A 4 -5.03 -24.26 -8.85
C GLU A 4 -4.36 -24.29 -10.23
N ASN A 5 -4.19 -23.14 -10.88
CA ASN A 5 -3.44 -23.04 -12.14
C ASN A 5 -1.92 -22.92 -11.90
N LEU A 6 -1.49 -22.65 -10.66
CA LEU A 6 -0.08 -22.40 -10.31
C LEU A 6 0.56 -23.52 -9.49
N VAL A 7 -0.24 -24.41 -8.93
CA VAL A 7 0.20 -25.44 -7.99
C VAL A 7 -0.38 -26.80 -8.38
N ASP A 8 0.48 -27.80 -8.55
CA ASP A 8 0.09 -29.14 -9.03
C ASP A 8 -0.79 -29.93 -8.04
N SER A 9 -0.69 -29.63 -6.74
CA SER A 9 -1.53 -30.24 -5.69
C SER A 9 -1.65 -29.33 -4.47
N ILE A 10 -2.86 -29.05 -4.01
CA ILE A 10 -3.14 -28.32 -2.77
C ILE A 10 -3.48 -29.33 -1.67
N GLN A 11 -2.78 -29.29 -0.54
CA GLN A 11 -3.05 -30.20 0.57
C GLN A 11 -4.39 -29.86 1.23
N PRO A 12 -5.14 -30.84 1.75
CA PRO A 12 -6.32 -30.57 2.56
C PRO A 12 -5.90 -29.74 3.78
N HIS A 13 -6.40 -28.51 3.86
CA HIS A 13 -6.28 -27.67 5.04
C HIS A 13 -7.53 -27.86 5.92
N ARG A 14 -7.33 -27.76 7.24
CA ARG A 14 -8.41 -27.74 8.22
C ARG A 14 -8.52 -26.33 8.76
N ASP A 15 -9.74 -25.85 8.92
CA ASP A 15 -10.01 -24.58 9.57
C ASP A 15 -9.35 -24.53 10.96
N PRO A 16 -8.77 -23.38 11.36
CA PRO A 16 -8.39 -23.11 12.73
C PRO A 16 -9.52 -23.38 13.72
N THR A 17 -9.16 -23.91 14.88
CA THR A 17 -10.06 -24.27 15.98
C THR A 17 -10.29 -23.11 16.97
N ASP A 18 -9.63 -21.98 16.73
CA ASP A 18 -9.67 -20.79 17.59
C ASP A 18 -11.08 -20.15 17.61
N PRO A 19 -11.57 -19.72 18.79
CA PRO A 19 -12.96 -19.35 18.98
C PRO A 19 -13.44 -18.17 18.12
N TYR A 20 -12.54 -17.26 17.73
CA TYR A 20 -12.86 -16.08 16.92
C TYR A 20 -12.65 -16.31 15.41
N PHE A 21 -12.13 -17.46 14.97
CA PHE A 21 -11.90 -17.71 13.54
C PHE A 21 -13.18 -17.55 12.71
N SER A 22 -14.35 -17.93 13.27
CA SER A 22 -15.65 -17.73 12.61
C SER A 22 -16.03 -16.25 12.36
N TYR A 23 -15.43 -15.31 13.09
CA TYR A 23 -15.58 -13.87 12.91
C TYR A 23 -14.52 -13.27 11.98
N GLN A 24 -13.44 -13.99 11.68
CA GLN A 24 -12.35 -13.54 10.80
C GLN A 24 -12.71 -13.72 9.31
N TRP A 25 -13.75 -13.00 8.90
CA TRP A 25 -14.29 -13.07 7.54
C TRP A 25 -13.29 -12.65 6.46
N TYR A 26 -12.31 -11.80 6.79
CA TYR A 26 -11.22 -11.41 5.92
C TYR A 26 -10.26 -12.57 5.60
N LEU A 27 -10.19 -13.59 6.48
CA LEU A 27 -9.48 -14.84 6.22
C LEU A 27 -10.36 -15.85 5.47
N LYS A 28 -11.65 -15.93 5.85
CA LYS A 28 -12.63 -16.82 5.25
C LYS A 28 -14.03 -16.22 5.24
N ASN A 29 -14.45 -15.72 4.08
CA ASN A 29 -15.76 -15.11 3.91
C ASN A 29 -16.76 -16.19 3.45
N THR A 30 -17.65 -16.59 4.34
CA THR A 30 -18.77 -17.51 4.05
C THR A 30 -20.06 -16.77 3.68
N GLY A 31 -20.01 -15.45 3.53
CA GLY A 31 -21.18 -14.58 3.35
C GLY A 31 -21.80 -14.10 4.67
N GLN A 32 -21.06 -14.21 5.77
CA GLN A 32 -21.49 -13.72 7.07
C GLN A 32 -21.68 -12.19 7.07
N ASN A 33 -22.62 -11.70 7.88
CA ASN A 33 -22.97 -10.28 7.97
C ASN A 33 -23.27 -9.58 6.62
N GLY A 34 -23.89 -10.30 5.67
CA GLY A 34 -24.21 -9.75 4.35
C GLY A 34 -23.02 -9.68 3.39
N GLY A 35 -21.87 -10.24 3.78
CA GLY A 35 -20.68 -10.29 2.94
C GLY A 35 -20.84 -11.15 1.69
N LYS A 36 -19.88 -11.00 0.78
CA LYS A 36 -19.78 -11.78 -0.44
C LYS A 36 -18.90 -12.99 -0.20
N ALA A 37 -19.48 -14.19 -0.22
CA ALA A 37 -18.69 -15.41 -0.02
C ALA A 37 -17.49 -15.49 -0.99
N LYS A 38 -16.32 -15.90 -0.47
CA LYS A 38 -15.01 -15.93 -1.15
C LYS A 38 -14.40 -14.56 -1.49
N LEU A 39 -14.98 -13.48 -0.99
CA LEU A 39 -14.32 -12.17 -0.96
C LEU A 39 -13.55 -12.07 0.37
N ASP A 40 -12.39 -12.68 0.36
CA ASP A 40 -11.42 -12.77 1.46
C ASP A 40 -10.00 -12.76 0.86
N LEU A 41 -8.98 -12.74 1.72
CA LEU A 41 -7.57 -12.71 1.33
C LEU A 41 -7.08 -14.02 0.69
N ASN A 42 -7.92 -15.06 0.61
CA ASN A 42 -7.56 -16.38 0.11
C ASN A 42 -6.34 -16.99 0.84
N VAL A 43 -6.23 -16.75 2.16
CA VAL A 43 -5.12 -17.23 3.01
C VAL A 43 -5.14 -18.74 3.20
N GLU A 44 -6.32 -19.37 3.19
CA GLU A 44 -6.42 -20.82 3.29
C GLU A 44 -5.68 -21.51 2.14
N ALA A 45 -5.68 -20.90 0.95
CA ALA A 45 -4.91 -21.41 -0.19
C ALA A 45 -3.39 -21.22 -0.04
N ALA A 46 -2.92 -20.24 0.73
CA ALA A 46 -1.51 -20.11 1.10
C ALA A 46 -1.11 -21.14 2.18
N TRP A 47 -1.95 -21.31 3.20
CA TRP A 47 -1.72 -22.29 4.27
C TRP A 47 -1.75 -23.73 3.75
N ALA A 48 -2.65 -24.03 2.80
CA ALA A 48 -2.72 -25.32 2.12
C ALA A 48 -1.51 -25.60 1.20
N GLN A 49 -0.73 -24.56 0.88
CA GLN A 49 0.57 -24.65 0.22
C GLN A 49 1.75 -24.82 1.21
N GLY A 50 1.47 -24.96 2.51
CA GLY A 50 2.45 -25.16 3.57
C GLY A 50 3.18 -23.90 4.03
N VAL A 51 2.67 -22.71 3.69
CA VAL A 51 3.29 -21.41 3.97
C VAL A 51 2.45 -20.68 5.01
N THR A 52 3.07 -20.25 6.11
CA THR A 52 2.42 -19.81 7.34
C THR A 52 3.09 -18.60 8.02
N GLY A 53 4.15 -18.06 7.43
CA GLY A 53 4.92 -16.90 7.90
C GLY A 53 6.29 -17.20 8.49
N LYS A 54 6.78 -18.45 8.42
CA LYS A 54 7.98 -18.86 9.17
C LYS A 54 9.23 -18.07 8.80
N ASN A 55 10.02 -17.76 9.81
CA ASN A 55 11.30 -17.03 9.70
C ASN A 55 11.19 -15.61 9.13
N VAL A 56 10.00 -15.03 9.14
CA VAL A 56 9.79 -13.62 8.82
C VAL A 56 9.51 -12.87 10.11
N THR A 57 10.03 -11.64 10.24
CA THR A 57 9.67 -10.73 11.33
C THR A 57 8.97 -9.50 10.78
N THR A 58 7.75 -9.25 11.25
CA THR A 58 7.01 -8.01 11.00
C THR A 58 7.09 -7.12 12.24
N ALA A 59 7.42 -5.85 12.09
CA ALA A 59 7.36 -4.84 13.15
C ALA A 59 6.11 -4.00 13.00
N ILE A 60 5.37 -3.82 14.10
CA ILE A 60 4.24 -2.90 14.21
C ILE A 60 4.75 -1.58 14.78
N MET A 61 4.78 -0.53 13.96
CA MET A 61 5.22 0.82 14.36
C MET A 61 4.02 1.64 14.83
N ASP A 62 3.77 1.65 16.14
CA ASP A 62 2.48 2.10 16.68
C ASP A 62 2.56 2.58 18.15
N ASP A 63 1.47 2.45 18.90
CA ASP A 63 1.31 2.81 20.32
C ASP A 63 1.87 1.75 21.31
N GLY A 64 2.29 0.59 20.78
CA GLY A 64 2.90 -0.52 21.51
C GLY A 64 2.26 -1.86 21.16
N VAL A 65 2.88 -2.95 21.61
CA VAL A 65 2.36 -4.31 21.44
C VAL A 65 2.35 -5.00 22.79
N ASP A 66 1.18 -5.48 23.22
CA ASP A 66 1.04 -6.38 24.37
C ASP A 66 1.70 -7.72 24.04
N TYR A 67 3.02 -7.77 24.12
CA TYR A 67 3.81 -8.96 23.86
C TYR A 67 3.59 -10.06 24.90
N MET A 68 2.85 -9.79 25.97
CA MET A 68 2.42 -10.79 26.96
C MET A 68 1.05 -11.40 26.61
N HIS A 69 0.35 -10.85 25.62
CA HIS A 69 -0.92 -11.37 25.13
C HIS A 69 -0.78 -12.88 24.86
N PRO A 70 -1.68 -13.73 25.40
CA PRO A 70 -1.52 -15.18 25.30
C PRO A 70 -1.41 -15.70 23.86
N ASP A 71 -1.98 -14.96 22.92
CA ASP A 71 -2.00 -15.24 21.49
C ASP A 71 -0.79 -14.68 20.71
N LEU A 72 0.04 -13.81 21.32
CA LEU A 72 1.21 -13.18 20.69
C LEU A 72 2.54 -13.62 21.30
N LYS A 73 2.57 -13.97 22.59
CA LYS A 73 3.81 -14.16 23.37
C LYS A 73 4.82 -15.16 22.79
N PHE A 74 4.37 -16.16 22.03
CA PHE A 74 5.26 -17.15 21.41
C PHE A 74 5.78 -16.71 20.03
N ASN A 75 5.11 -15.73 19.42
CA ASN A 75 5.51 -15.09 18.17
C ASN A 75 6.25 -13.77 18.39
N TYR A 76 6.29 -13.25 19.61
CA TYR A 76 7.05 -12.04 19.93
C TYR A 76 8.57 -12.17 19.69
N ASN A 77 9.15 -11.20 18.99
CA ASN A 77 10.58 -11.05 18.78
C ASN A 77 11.12 -9.84 19.55
N ALA A 78 11.58 -10.09 20.78
CA ALA A 78 12.15 -9.07 21.65
C ALA A 78 13.40 -8.39 21.09
N LYS A 79 14.19 -9.06 20.24
CA LYS A 79 15.43 -8.48 19.68
C LYS A 79 15.16 -7.43 18.62
N ALA A 80 14.00 -7.49 17.98
CA ALA A 80 13.57 -6.57 16.94
C ALA A 80 12.61 -5.48 17.48
N SER A 81 12.38 -5.46 18.79
CA SER A 81 11.37 -4.62 19.42
C SER A 81 12.02 -3.52 20.25
N TYR A 82 11.38 -2.34 20.28
CA TYR A 82 11.88 -1.21 21.04
C TYR A 82 10.79 -0.18 21.36
N ASP A 83 10.95 0.52 22.48
CA ASP A 83 10.11 1.63 22.90
C ASP A 83 10.85 2.95 22.72
N PHE A 84 10.50 3.71 21.69
CA PHE A 84 11.04 5.05 21.44
C PHE A 84 10.33 6.13 22.25
N SER A 85 9.12 5.88 22.76
CA SER A 85 8.39 6.80 23.63
C SER A 85 9.00 6.87 25.04
N SER A 86 9.48 5.74 25.57
CA SER A 86 10.08 5.63 26.91
C SER A 86 11.59 5.32 26.88
N ASN A 87 12.14 5.08 25.68
CA ASN A 87 13.56 4.82 25.41
C ASN A 87 14.09 3.60 26.16
N ASP A 88 13.42 2.47 25.99
CA ASP A 88 13.77 1.18 26.61
C ASP A 88 13.36 0.00 25.70
N PRO A 89 13.74 -1.26 25.99
CA PRO A 89 13.47 -2.39 25.09
C PRO A 89 12.08 -3.03 25.26
N TYR A 90 11.16 -2.39 26.00
CA TYR A 90 9.85 -2.95 26.35
C TYR A 90 8.71 -2.14 25.71
N PRO A 91 8.28 -2.45 24.47
CA PRO A 91 7.22 -1.72 23.78
C PRO A 91 5.82 -2.06 24.31
N TYR A 92 5.70 -2.38 25.60
CA TYR A 92 4.43 -2.73 26.21
C TYR A 92 3.53 -1.48 26.27
N PRO A 93 2.26 -1.56 25.82
CA PRO A 93 1.35 -0.41 25.83
C PRO A 93 1.17 0.15 27.23
N ARG A 94 1.30 1.47 27.37
CA ARG A 94 1.00 2.13 28.64
C ARG A 94 -0.49 2.05 28.90
N TYR A 95 -0.86 1.67 30.12
CA TYR A 95 -2.25 1.61 30.53
C TYR A 95 -2.92 2.98 30.48
N THR A 96 -4.12 3.03 29.90
CA THR A 96 -5.06 4.16 29.93
C THR A 96 -6.48 3.63 30.17
N ASP A 97 -7.34 4.43 30.81
CA ASP A 97 -8.71 4.02 31.12
C ASP A 97 -9.62 3.92 29.89
N ASP A 98 -9.23 4.56 28.79
CA ASP A 98 -9.95 4.66 27.52
C ASP A 98 -9.44 3.71 26.44
N TRP A 99 -8.48 2.84 26.75
CA TRP A 99 -7.90 1.88 25.80
C TRP A 99 -7.22 2.53 24.59
N PHE A 100 -6.75 3.77 24.76
CA PHE A 100 -6.09 4.56 23.74
C PHE A 100 -4.94 3.80 23.07
N ASN A 101 -4.10 3.13 23.85
CA ASN A 101 -2.92 2.40 23.35
C ASN A 101 -3.22 0.94 22.93
N SER A 102 -4.41 0.66 22.40
CA SER A 102 -4.80 -0.70 22.00
C SER A 102 -4.47 -1.05 20.55
N HIS A 103 -4.10 -0.05 19.75
CA HIS A 103 -4.08 -0.13 18.31
C HIS A 103 -3.00 -1.08 17.80
N GLY A 104 -1.75 -0.92 18.23
CA GLY A 104 -0.64 -1.79 17.82
C GLY A 104 -0.80 -3.25 18.23
N THR A 105 -1.48 -3.52 19.35
CA THR A 105 -1.80 -4.90 19.78
C THR A 105 -2.85 -5.54 18.88
N ARG A 106 -3.81 -4.79 18.36
CA ARG A 106 -4.81 -5.29 17.40
C ARG A 106 -4.16 -5.61 16.06
N CYS A 107 -3.32 -4.69 15.56
CA CYS A 107 -2.54 -4.88 14.34
C CYS A 107 -1.60 -6.10 14.43
N ALA A 108 -0.94 -6.29 15.58
CA ALA A 108 -0.06 -7.44 15.80
C ALA A 108 -0.77 -8.80 15.66
N GLY A 109 -2.02 -8.89 16.15
CA GLY A 109 -2.84 -10.10 16.05
C GLY A 109 -3.23 -10.44 14.62
N GLU A 110 -3.56 -9.44 13.80
CA GLU A 110 -3.92 -9.65 12.38
C GLU A 110 -2.77 -10.29 11.60
N VAL A 111 -1.52 -9.91 11.92
CA VAL A 111 -0.34 -10.50 11.30
C VAL A 111 -0.07 -11.90 11.85
N ALA A 112 0.07 -12.05 13.17
CA ALA A 112 0.73 -13.21 13.77
C ALA A 112 0.11 -13.71 15.09
N ALA A 113 -1.19 -13.51 15.31
CA ALA A 113 -1.92 -14.28 16.32
C ALA A 113 -1.69 -15.78 16.10
N ALA A 114 -1.42 -16.51 17.19
CA ALA A 114 -1.10 -17.91 17.12
C ALA A 114 -2.33 -18.72 16.68
N ARG A 115 -2.06 -19.92 16.17
CA ARG A 115 -3.08 -20.81 15.64
C ARG A 115 -3.33 -21.98 16.57
N ASP A 116 -4.59 -22.42 16.66
CA ASP A 116 -5.04 -23.63 17.33
C ASP A 116 -4.62 -23.68 18.82
N ASN A 117 -4.64 -22.53 19.49
CA ASN A 117 -4.29 -22.39 20.91
C ASN A 117 -5.53 -22.15 21.81
N GLY A 118 -6.71 -21.99 21.20
CA GLY A 118 -7.98 -21.77 21.90
C GLY A 118 -8.19 -20.35 22.43
N ILE A 119 -7.43 -19.38 21.92
CA ILE A 119 -7.44 -17.98 22.33
C ILE A 119 -7.73 -17.14 21.09
N CYS A 120 -8.64 -16.16 21.21
CA CYS A 120 -8.99 -15.25 20.11
C CYS A 120 -9.14 -15.97 18.76
N GLY A 121 -8.39 -15.56 17.74
CA GLY A 121 -8.47 -16.03 16.36
C GLY A 121 -7.11 -16.54 15.88
N VAL A 122 -6.73 -16.21 14.64
CA VAL A 122 -5.43 -16.57 14.07
C VAL A 122 -4.90 -15.46 13.15
N GLY A 123 -3.59 -15.23 13.12
CA GLY A 123 -2.99 -14.26 12.22
C GLY A 123 -2.92 -14.78 10.78
N VAL A 124 -2.86 -13.87 9.80
CA VAL A 124 -2.63 -14.20 8.38
C VAL A 124 -1.36 -15.06 8.24
N ALA A 125 -0.30 -14.69 8.95
CA ALA A 125 1.00 -15.34 8.99
C ALA A 125 1.30 -15.82 10.43
N TYR A 126 0.49 -16.76 10.92
CA TYR A 126 0.49 -17.22 12.31
C TYR A 126 1.78 -17.87 12.83
N ASP A 127 2.73 -18.24 11.98
CA ASP A 127 4.08 -18.69 12.37
C ASP A 127 5.16 -17.60 12.21
N SER A 128 4.76 -16.40 11.77
CA SER A 128 5.63 -15.22 11.70
C SER A 128 5.99 -14.72 13.09
N LYS A 129 7.11 -13.99 13.15
CA LYS A 129 7.48 -13.24 14.33
C LYS A 129 6.92 -11.82 14.28
N ILE A 130 6.52 -11.31 15.43
CA ILE A 130 6.00 -9.95 15.59
C ILE A 130 6.92 -9.15 16.50
N ALA A 131 7.27 -7.95 16.09
CA ALA A 131 8.01 -6.98 16.87
C ALA A 131 7.13 -5.76 17.16
N GLY A 132 7.28 -5.18 18.34
CA GLY A 132 6.61 -3.94 18.71
C GLY A 132 7.59 -2.77 18.65
N ILE A 133 7.24 -1.71 17.93
CA ILE A 133 7.96 -0.44 17.93
C ILE A 133 7.00 0.62 18.49
N ARG A 134 7.10 0.88 19.80
CA ARG A 134 6.25 1.87 20.48
C ARG A 134 6.81 3.27 20.24
N MET A 135 6.09 4.07 19.47
CA MET A 135 6.53 5.40 19.05
C MET A 135 5.41 6.44 18.98
N LEU A 136 4.12 6.04 18.98
CA LEU A 136 3.00 6.97 18.90
C LEU A 136 2.51 7.48 20.27
N ASP A 137 2.80 6.78 21.37
CA ASP A 137 2.40 7.21 22.71
C ASP A 137 3.35 8.28 23.28
N GLN A 138 3.32 9.48 22.71
CA GLN A 138 4.10 10.63 23.16
C GLN A 138 3.48 11.97 22.74
N PRO A 139 3.80 13.08 23.44
CA PRO A 139 3.14 14.37 23.19
C PRO A 139 3.36 14.95 21.79
N TYR A 140 4.51 14.67 21.18
CA TYR A 140 4.87 15.18 19.85
C TYR A 140 5.69 14.15 19.09
N MET A 141 5.32 13.91 17.84
CA MET A 141 6.15 13.16 16.90
C MET A 141 7.25 14.07 16.34
N THR A 142 8.48 13.53 16.27
CA THR A 142 9.62 14.22 15.68
C THR A 142 10.24 13.38 14.57
N ASP A 143 10.85 14.06 13.58
CA ASP A 143 11.60 13.44 12.47
C ASP A 143 12.61 12.38 12.98
N LEU A 144 13.25 12.63 14.12
CA LEU A 144 14.23 11.69 14.66
C LEU A 144 13.58 10.41 15.21
N ILE A 145 12.40 10.50 15.81
CA ILE A 145 11.71 9.32 16.36
C ILE A 145 11.15 8.47 15.23
N GLU A 146 10.54 9.10 14.22
CA GLU A 146 10.14 8.42 13.00
C GLU A 146 11.33 7.74 12.32
N ALA A 147 12.43 8.45 12.10
CA ALA A 147 13.64 7.92 11.47
C ALA A 147 14.23 6.74 12.24
N ASN A 148 14.33 6.85 13.56
CA ASN A 148 14.85 5.77 14.41
C ASN A 148 13.93 4.55 14.42
N SER A 149 12.60 4.77 14.40
CA SER A 149 11.60 3.70 14.33
C SER A 149 11.69 2.94 13.00
N MET A 150 11.70 3.67 11.88
CA MET A 150 11.78 3.08 10.54
C MET A 150 13.12 2.41 10.23
N GLY A 151 14.19 2.86 10.90
CA GLY A 151 15.54 2.32 10.75
C GLY A 151 15.94 1.33 11.85
N HIS A 152 15.03 0.92 12.73
CA HIS A 152 15.32 0.02 13.84
C HIS A 152 15.53 -1.41 13.34
N GLU A 153 16.66 -2.03 13.66
CA GLU A 153 16.97 -3.45 13.35
C GLU A 153 16.63 -3.91 11.91
N PRO A 154 17.11 -3.22 10.86
CA PRO A 154 16.67 -3.43 9.47
C PRO A 154 17.11 -4.77 8.87
N ASN A 155 17.99 -5.52 9.55
CA ASN A 155 18.39 -6.87 9.15
C ASN A 155 17.73 -7.97 9.98
N LEU A 156 16.99 -7.62 11.04
CA LEU A 156 16.16 -8.55 11.81
C LEU A 156 14.68 -8.40 11.47
N ILE A 157 14.24 -7.19 11.11
CA ILE A 157 12.88 -6.89 10.68
C ILE A 157 12.82 -6.99 9.15
N ASP A 158 11.87 -7.77 8.65
CA ASP A 158 11.62 -7.87 7.21
C ASP A 158 10.61 -6.81 6.75
N ILE A 159 9.54 -6.66 7.52
CA ILE A 159 8.37 -5.85 7.16
C ILE A 159 8.10 -4.87 8.30
N TYR A 160 7.90 -3.59 7.98
CA TYR A 160 7.39 -2.58 8.91
C TYR A 160 5.95 -2.26 8.50
N SER A 161 5.01 -2.42 9.41
CA SER A 161 3.61 -2.04 9.22
C SER A 161 3.34 -0.76 10.01
N ALA A 162 2.75 0.23 9.33
CA ALA A 162 2.38 1.50 9.92
C ALA A 162 1.01 1.95 9.42
N SER A 163 0.28 2.60 10.34
CA SER A 163 -1.05 3.13 10.08
C SER A 163 -1.18 4.53 10.69
N TRP A 164 -0.17 5.37 10.42
CA TRP A 164 -0.07 6.74 10.88
C TRP A 164 0.46 7.62 9.76
N GLY A 165 0.19 8.92 9.83
CA GLY A 165 0.57 9.89 8.81
C GLY A 165 0.27 11.31 9.30
N PRO A 166 0.17 12.29 8.39
CA PRO A 166 -0.42 13.58 8.67
C PRO A 166 -1.86 13.42 9.15
N THR A 167 -2.46 14.50 9.66
CA THR A 167 -3.87 14.47 10.05
C THR A 167 -4.76 14.32 8.81
N ASP A 168 -5.64 13.32 8.83
CA ASP A 168 -6.63 13.04 7.77
C ASP A 168 -7.84 14.00 7.85
N ASP A 169 -7.59 15.29 7.71
CA ASP A 169 -8.59 16.37 7.85
C ASP A 169 -9.03 16.97 6.51
N GLY A 170 -8.57 16.44 5.39
CA GLY A 170 -8.90 16.97 4.06
C GLY A 170 -8.26 18.33 3.77
N LYS A 171 -7.25 18.75 4.55
CA LYS A 171 -6.53 20.02 4.36
C LYS A 171 -5.02 19.90 4.51
N THR A 172 -4.54 18.96 5.30
CA THR A 172 -3.11 18.80 5.57
C THR A 172 -2.37 18.32 4.33
N VAL A 173 -1.14 18.81 4.13
CA VAL A 173 -0.19 18.32 3.13
C VAL A 173 1.14 18.23 3.86
N ASP A 174 1.55 17.02 4.23
CA ASP A 174 2.79 16.80 4.96
C ASP A 174 3.33 15.40 4.67
N GLY A 175 4.59 15.17 5.03
CA GLY A 175 5.24 13.90 4.77
C GLY A 175 6.56 13.75 5.51
N PRO A 176 7.30 12.66 5.24
CA PRO A 176 8.55 12.37 5.91
C PRO A 176 9.56 13.51 5.71
N ARG A 177 10.12 13.98 6.83
CA ARG A 177 11.23 14.94 6.84
C ARG A 177 12.55 14.26 6.50
N ASN A 178 13.64 15.03 6.48
CA ASN A 178 14.91 14.57 5.93
C ASN A 178 15.51 13.35 6.64
N ALA A 179 15.38 13.22 7.96
CA ALA A 179 15.93 12.06 8.66
C ALA A 179 15.08 10.82 8.37
N THR A 180 13.76 10.94 8.44
CA THR A 180 12.81 9.87 8.13
C THR A 180 12.97 9.38 6.70
N MET A 181 13.08 10.29 5.72
CA MET A 181 13.35 9.94 4.32
C MET A 181 14.66 9.18 4.14
N ARG A 182 15.73 9.57 4.85
CA ARG A 182 17.00 8.84 4.82
C ARG A 182 16.87 7.46 5.44
N ALA A 183 16.08 7.30 6.50
CA ALA A 183 15.84 6.01 7.12
C ALA A 183 15.10 5.06 6.17
N ILE A 184 14.02 5.53 5.52
CA ILE A 184 13.29 4.75 4.51
C ILE A 184 14.20 4.35 3.34
N VAL A 185 14.91 5.32 2.77
CA VAL A 185 15.85 5.08 1.65
C VAL A 185 16.95 4.08 2.05
N ARG A 186 17.46 4.18 3.28
CA ARG A 186 18.43 3.21 3.80
C ARG A 186 17.80 1.83 3.96
N GLY A 187 16.60 1.74 4.53
CA GLY A 187 15.88 0.48 4.72
C GLY A 187 15.65 -0.26 3.40
N VAL A 188 15.17 0.40 2.36
CA VAL A 188 14.92 -0.24 1.04
C VAL A 188 16.20 -0.59 0.26
N ASN A 189 17.36 -0.01 0.59
CA ASN A 189 18.63 -0.29 -0.11
C ASN A 189 19.57 -1.23 0.66
N GLU A 190 19.57 -1.16 2.00
CA GLU A 190 20.52 -1.88 2.86
C GLU A 190 19.85 -2.93 3.75
N GLY A 191 18.56 -2.74 4.08
CA GLY A 191 17.81 -3.65 4.93
C GLY A 191 17.66 -5.05 4.33
N ARG A 192 17.36 -6.03 5.18
CA ARG A 192 17.28 -7.44 4.80
C ARG A 192 18.50 -7.89 4.00
N ASN A 193 19.69 -7.46 4.44
CA ASN A 193 20.98 -7.73 3.79
C ASN A 193 21.03 -7.29 2.31
N GLY A 194 20.44 -6.13 1.99
CA GLY A 194 20.42 -5.55 0.65
C GLY A 194 19.22 -5.92 -0.22
N LEU A 195 18.29 -6.75 0.27
CA LEU A 195 17.01 -7.02 -0.41
C LEU A 195 16.01 -5.85 -0.24
N GLY A 196 16.21 -5.05 0.82
CA GLY A 196 15.39 -3.92 1.20
C GLY A 196 14.21 -4.31 2.09
N ASN A 197 14.02 -3.56 3.17
CA ASN A 197 12.85 -3.67 4.03
C ASN A 197 11.58 -3.33 3.25
N ILE A 198 10.45 -3.94 3.66
CA ILE A 198 9.13 -3.67 3.10
C ILE A 198 8.40 -2.76 4.08
N TYR A 199 8.05 -1.56 3.65
CA TYR A 199 7.22 -0.63 4.44
C TYR A 199 5.78 -0.72 3.94
N VAL A 200 4.86 -1.20 4.78
CA VAL A 200 3.42 -1.29 4.49
C VAL A 200 2.73 -0.15 5.19
N TRP A 201 1.89 0.57 4.46
CA TRP A 201 1.25 1.79 4.94
C TRP A 201 -0.26 1.74 4.72
N ALA A 202 -1.04 2.12 5.73
CA ALA A 202 -2.45 2.42 5.54
C ALA A 202 -2.59 3.68 4.66
N SER A 203 -3.58 3.73 3.79
CA SER A 203 -3.76 4.88 2.90
C SER A 203 -4.35 6.12 3.57
N GLY A 204 -4.99 6.00 4.74
CA GLY A 204 -5.62 7.11 5.46
C GLY A 204 -7.14 6.96 5.60
N ASP A 205 -7.70 7.59 6.63
CA ASP A 205 -9.10 7.49 7.06
C ASP A 205 -9.89 8.81 6.87
N GLY A 206 -9.40 9.74 6.04
CA GLY A 206 -9.99 11.07 5.77
C GLY A 206 -11.22 11.06 4.87
N GLY A 207 -11.57 9.90 4.30
CA GLY A 207 -12.76 9.70 3.48
C GLY A 207 -12.72 10.46 2.16
N GLU A 208 -13.88 10.92 1.70
CA GLU A 208 -14.01 11.57 0.40
C GLU A 208 -13.49 13.00 0.32
N ASP A 209 -13.22 13.60 1.48
CA ASP A 209 -12.79 14.99 1.57
C ASP A 209 -11.27 15.13 1.61
N ASP A 210 -10.53 14.02 1.71
CA ASP A 210 -9.07 13.96 1.63
C ASP A 210 -8.55 13.15 0.43
N ASP A 211 -7.26 13.26 0.18
CA ASP A 211 -6.55 12.58 -0.89
C ASP A 211 -5.19 12.11 -0.39
N CYS A 212 -5.00 10.79 -0.35
CA CYS A 212 -3.78 10.18 0.16
C CYS A 212 -2.50 10.46 -0.66
N ASN A 213 -2.57 11.17 -1.80
CA ASN A 213 -1.38 11.78 -2.41
C ASN A 213 -0.88 13.04 -1.67
N CYS A 214 -1.66 13.57 -0.72
CA CYS A 214 -1.27 14.67 0.18
C CYS A 214 -0.58 14.16 1.45
N ASP A 215 -0.63 12.85 1.70
CA ASP A 215 0.22 12.16 2.66
C ASP A 215 1.52 11.67 1.97
N GLY A 216 2.65 12.28 2.32
CA GLY A 216 3.95 11.89 1.79
C GLY A 216 4.45 10.51 2.23
N TYR A 217 3.84 9.88 3.24
CA TYR A 217 4.13 8.50 3.64
C TYR A 217 3.39 7.50 2.75
N ALA A 218 2.05 7.59 2.67
CA ALA A 218 1.25 6.74 1.78
C ALA A 218 1.58 6.97 0.29
N ALA A 219 1.94 8.19 -0.12
CA ALA A 219 2.32 8.51 -1.50
C ALA A 219 3.78 8.19 -1.86
N SER A 220 4.58 7.69 -0.92
CA SER A 220 5.97 7.35 -1.15
C SER A 220 6.10 6.12 -2.06
N MET A 221 7.02 6.14 -3.03
CA MET A 221 7.32 4.95 -3.84
C MET A 221 7.96 3.80 -3.05
N TRP A 222 8.49 4.11 -1.86
CA TRP A 222 9.17 3.14 -0.99
C TRP A 222 8.22 2.44 -0.02
N THR A 223 6.99 2.94 0.11
CA THR A 223 5.93 2.30 0.89
C THR A 223 5.01 1.53 -0.05
N VAL A 224 4.33 0.52 0.51
CA VAL A 224 3.24 -0.18 -0.13
C VAL A 224 1.96 0.32 0.52
N SER A 225 1.32 1.29 -0.13
CA SER A 225 0.07 1.88 0.36
C SER A 225 -1.12 0.94 0.11
N ILE A 226 -1.85 0.64 1.18
CA ILE A 226 -2.94 -0.31 1.26
C ILE A 226 -4.19 0.42 1.74
N ASN A 227 -5.24 0.36 0.91
CA ASN A 227 -6.56 0.85 1.27
C ASN A 227 -7.46 -0.30 1.73
N SER A 228 -8.70 -0.01 2.14
CA SER A 228 -9.64 -1.02 2.61
C SER A 228 -10.73 -1.36 1.59
N ALA A 229 -11.39 -2.49 1.85
CA ALA A 229 -12.67 -2.87 1.28
C ALA A 229 -13.50 -3.51 2.39
N ILE A 230 -14.82 -3.41 2.28
CA ILE A 230 -15.69 -4.09 3.25
C ILE A 230 -16.11 -5.47 2.74
N ASN A 231 -16.71 -6.28 3.62
CA ASN A 231 -16.97 -7.69 3.39
C ASN A 231 -17.89 -8.05 2.19
N ASP A 232 -18.57 -7.09 1.56
CA ASP A 232 -19.38 -7.27 0.35
C ASP A 232 -18.75 -6.68 -0.93
N GLY A 233 -17.62 -5.97 -0.79
CA GLY A 233 -16.82 -5.41 -1.87
C GLY A 233 -16.97 -3.92 -2.11
N GLN A 234 -17.82 -3.20 -1.38
CA GLN A 234 -17.77 -1.73 -1.47
C GLN A 234 -16.55 -1.15 -0.74
N ASN A 235 -16.21 0.09 -1.06
CA ASN A 235 -15.27 0.88 -0.27
C ASN A 235 -15.89 1.23 1.10
N ALA A 236 -15.05 1.41 2.11
CA ALA A 236 -15.45 1.99 3.38
C ALA A 236 -15.67 3.51 3.24
N HIS A 237 -16.39 4.10 4.19
CA HIS A 237 -16.74 5.53 4.16
C HIS A 237 -15.55 6.44 4.50
N TYR A 238 -14.57 5.93 5.24
CA TYR A 238 -13.33 6.61 5.61
C TYR A 238 -12.22 6.42 4.57
N ASP A 239 -12.39 5.56 3.56
CA ASP A 239 -11.33 5.33 2.56
C ASP A 239 -11.02 6.60 1.77
N GLU A 240 -9.75 7.00 1.80
CA GLU A 240 -9.20 8.01 0.92
C GLU A 240 -8.92 7.44 -0.47
N SER A 241 -9.09 8.26 -1.51
CA SER A 241 -8.72 7.89 -2.88
C SER A 241 -7.42 8.55 -3.28
N CYS A 242 -6.50 7.82 -3.88
CA CYS A 242 -5.33 8.41 -4.52
C CYS A 242 -4.71 7.46 -5.54
N SER A 243 -3.87 8.01 -6.40
CA SER A 243 -3.21 7.22 -7.45
C SER A 243 -1.96 6.46 -6.97
N SER A 244 -1.54 6.67 -5.72
CA SER A 244 -0.41 6.00 -5.08
C SER A 244 -0.76 4.63 -4.49
N THR A 245 -2.01 4.42 -4.09
CA THR A 245 -2.52 3.14 -3.55
C THR A 245 -2.18 1.99 -4.50
N LEU A 246 -1.53 0.94 -3.98
CA LEU A 246 -1.11 -0.20 -4.80
C LEU A 246 -2.16 -1.32 -4.80
N ALA A 247 -2.76 -1.58 -3.64
CA ALA A 247 -3.74 -2.66 -3.46
C ALA A 247 -4.67 -2.34 -2.27
N SER A 248 -5.59 -3.25 -2.01
CA SER A 248 -6.44 -3.22 -0.82
C SER A 248 -6.41 -4.53 -0.05
N THR A 249 -6.91 -4.49 1.17
CA THR A 249 -7.30 -5.64 1.98
C THR A 249 -8.64 -5.31 2.65
N PHE A 250 -8.96 -5.88 3.80
CA PHE A 250 -10.27 -5.75 4.41
C PHE A 250 -10.24 -4.96 5.72
N SER A 251 -11.42 -4.51 6.17
CA SER A 251 -11.53 -3.81 7.44
C SER A 251 -12.91 -3.97 8.11
N ASN A 252 -14.00 -3.53 7.48
CA ASN A 252 -15.35 -3.56 8.08
C ASN A 252 -16.33 -4.51 7.36
N GLY A 253 -17.44 -4.79 8.04
CA GLY A 253 -18.61 -5.48 7.50
C GLY A 253 -19.72 -4.52 7.05
N ALA A 254 -20.55 -4.98 6.12
CA ALA A 254 -21.54 -4.14 5.43
C ALA A 254 -22.81 -3.80 6.23
N LYS A 255 -23.28 -4.70 7.12
CA LYS A 255 -24.58 -4.54 7.78
C LYS A 255 -24.47 -4.16 9.26
N ASP A 256 -23.80 -4.99 10.03
CA ASP A 256 -23.56 -4.75 11.45
C ASP A 256 -22.26 -3.93 11.63
N PRO A 257 -22.31 -2.71 12.19
CA PRO A 257 -21.13 -1.91 12.49
C PRO A 257 -20.18 -2.57 13.50
N ASN A 258 -20.64 -3.58 14.25
CA ASN A 258 -19.80 -4.37 15.16
C ASN A 258 -19.07 -5.52 14.46
N THR A 259 -19.24 -5.68 13.14
CA THR A 259 -18.42 -6.59 12.34
C THR A 259 -17.25 -5.81 11.77
N GLY A 260 -16.18 -5.70 12.53
CA GLY A 260 -14.87 -5.25 12.06
C GLY A 260 -13.95 -6.44 11.78
N VAL A 261 -12.65 -6.18 11.87
CA VAL A 261 -11.61 -7.19 11.95
C VAL A 261 -11.60 -7.79 13.35
N ALA A 262 -11.73 -9.11 13.42
CA ALA A 262 -11.54 -9.87 14.65
C ALA A 262 -10.04 -10.18 14.88
N THR A 263 -9.52 -9.77 16.04
CA THR A 263 -8.09 -9.85 16.39
C THR A 263 -7.87 -9.79 17.92
N THR A 264 -6.61 -9.81 18.36
CA THR A 264 -6.18 -9.62 19.75
C THR A 264 -6.46 -8.20 20.24
N ASP A 265 -6.61 -8.02 21.55
CA ASP A 265 -6.80 -6.72 22.19
C ASP A 265 -6.04 -6.69 23.54
N LEU A 266 -5.87 -5.50 24.13
CA LEU A 266 -5.04 -5.36 25.33
C LEU A 266 -5.46 -6.28 26.48
N TYR A 267 -4.46 -6.69 27.27
CA TYR A 267 -4.64 -7.42 28.53
C TYR A 267 -5.25 -8.81 28.34
N GLY A 268 -4.85 -9.49 27.26
CA GLY A 268 -5.31 -10.84 26.94
C GLY A 268 -6.75 -10.92 26.43
N LYS A 269 -7.31 -9.82 25.94
CA LYS A 269 -8.67 -9.76 25.39
C LYS A 269 -8.66 -9.98 23.88
N CYS A 270 -9.85 -10.13 23.31
CA CYS A 270 -10.05 -10.19 21.88
C CYS A 270 -11.09 -9.13 21.49
N THR A 271 -11.01 -8.64 20.27
CA THR A 271 -12.01 -7.72 19.70
C THR A 271 -12.56 -8.28 18.39
N THR A 272 -13.77 -7.86 18.02
CA THR A 272 -14.37 -8.09 16.70
C THR A 272 -14.65 -6.79 15.95
N THR A 273 -14.18 -5.66 16.50
CA THR A 273 -14.57 -4.32 16.06
C THR A 273 -13.37 -3.45 15.65
N HIS A 274 -12.21 -4.05 15.39
CA HIS A 274 -11.10 -3.28 14.81
C HIS A 274 -11.48 -2.84 13.38
N SER A 275 -11.08 -1.64 12.97
CA SER A 275 -11.58 -0.98 11.76
C SER A 275 -10.63 0.11 11.29
N GLY A 276 -10.93 0.73 10.15
CA GLY A 276 -10.10 1.74 9.49
C GLY A 276 -9.17 1.09 8.46
N THR A 277 -8.55 1.91 7.62
CA THR A 277 -7.43 1.49 6.77
C THR A 277 -6.27 0.96 7.62
N SER A 278 -6.24 1.34 8.90
CA SER A 278 -5.28 0.82 9.87
C SER A 278 -5.35 -0.67 10.16
N ALA A 279 -6.51 -1.32 9.95
CA ALA A 279 -6.67 -2.77 10.01
C ALA A 279 -6.26 -3.45 8.67
N ALA A 280 -6.38 -2.71 7.57
CA ALA A 280 -6.04 -3.19 6.24
C ALA A 280 -4.52 -3.41 6.06
N ALA A 281 -3.69 -2.47 6.53
CA ALA A 281 -2.23 -2.55 6.39
C ALA A 281 -1.60 -3.79 7.08
N PRO A 282 -1.96 -4.15 8.34
CA PRO A 282 -1.51 -5.38 8.99
C PRO A 282 -1.90 -6.66 8.25
N GLU A 283 -3.12 -6.74 7.70
CA GLU A 283 -3.52 -7.87 6.84
C GLU A 283 -2.55 -8.03 5.65
N ALA A 284 -2.21 -6.92 4.98
CA ALA A 284 -1.26 -6.91 3.86
C ALA A 284 0.16 -7.30 4.30
N ALA A 285 0.63 -6.80 5.45
CA ALA A 285 1.92 -7.19 6.03
C ALA A 285 1.98 -8.70 6.31
N GLY A 286 0.88 -9.30 6.77
CA GLY A 286 0.74 -10.75 6.91
C GLY A 286 0.86 -11.47 5.55
N VAL A 287 0.17 -11.00 4.52
CA VAL A 287 0.26 -11.59 3.17
C VAL A 287 1.69 -11.50 2.62
N PHE A 288 2.38 -10.37 2.82
CA PHE A 288 3.78 -10.23 2.41
C PHE A 288 4.71 -11.14 3.21
N ALA A 289 4.44 -11.39 4.49
CA ALA A 289 5.19 -12.36 5.27
C ALA A 289 5.07 -13.79 4.71
N LEU A 290 3.87 -14.19 4.27
CA LEU A 290 3.67 -15.45 3.55
C LEU A 290 4.50 -15.48 2.25
N ALA A 291 4.51 -14.39 1.48
CA ALA A 291 5.30 -14.30 0.25
C ALA A 291 6.81 -14.42 0.51
N LEU A 292 7.31 -13.82 1.59
CA LEU A 292 8.72 -13.87 1.98
C LEU A 292 9.15 -15.24 2.50
N GLU A 293 8.30 -15.98 3.22
CA GLU A 293 8.60 -17.39 3.53
C GLU A 293 8.68 -18.21 2.24
N ALA A 294 7.75 -18.00 1.31
CA ALA A 294 7.71 -18.72 0.04
C ALA A 294 8.94 -18.45 -0.83
N ASN A 295 9.49 -17.22 -0.77
CA ASN A 295 10.73 -16.85 -1.42
C ASN A 295 11.49 -15.77 -0.63
N PRO A 296 12.49 -16.16 0.19
CA PRO A 296 13.24 -15.21 1.01
C PRO A 296 14.09 -14.21 0.21
N GLN A 297 14.30 -14.43 -1.10
CA GLN A 297 15.11 -13.58 -1.98
C GLN A 297 14.32 -12.44 -2.63
N LEU A 298 13.02 -12.32 -2.34
CA LEU A 298 12.23 -11.20 -2.84
C LEU A 298 12.76 -9.88 -2.28
N SER A 299 13.03 -8.92 -3.17
CA SER A 299 13.30 -7.54 -2.80
C SER A 299 12.02 -6.78 -2.46
N TRP A 300 12.15 -5.58 -1.88
CA TRP A 300 11.02 -4.68 -1.63
C TRP A 300 10.21 -4.37 -2.91
N ARG A 301 10.87 -4.26 -4.07
CA ARG A 301 10.20 -4.07 -5.37
C ARG A 301 9.49 -5.33 -5.83
N ASP A 302 10.10 -6.50 -5.66
CA ASP A 302 9.48 -7.75 -6.06
C ASP A 302 8.12 -7.95 -5.37
N ILE A 303 8.01 -7.55 -4.09
CA ILE A 303 6.74 -7.55 -3.34
C ILE A 303 5.69 -6.64 -3.99
N GLN A 304 6.08 -5.43 -4.40
CA GLN A 304 5.16 -4.53 -5.11
C GLN A 304 4.73 -5.10 -6.46
N HIS A 305 5.65 -5.67 -7.24
CA HIS A 305 5.33 -6.35 -8.50
C HIS A 305 4.37 -7.53 -8.29
N LEU A 306 4.61 -8.35 -7.26
CA LEU A 306 3.71 -9.44 -6.89
C LEU A 306 2.31 -8.90 -6.56
N ALA A 307 2.20 -7.86 -5.72
CA ALA A 307 0.92 -7.23 -5.38
C ALA A 307 0.15 -6.79 -6.64
N VAL A 308 0.79 -6.06 -7.56
CA VAL A 308 0.19 -5.64 -8.83
C VAL A 308 -0.35 -6.83 -9.62
N LEU A 309 0.45 -7.89 -9.76
CA LEU A 309 0.16 -9.04 -10.61
C LEU A 309 -0.83 -10.04 -10.01
N THR A 310 -0.97 -10.09 -8.68
CA THR A 310 -1.81 -11.09 -8.01
C THR A 310 -3.06 -10.51 -7.37
N SER A 311 -3.13 -9.20 -7.10
CA SER A 311 -4.34 -8.55 -6.60
C SER A 311 -5.54 -8.75 -7.52
N LYS A 312 -6.73 -8.81 -6.92
CA LYS A 312 -8.00 -9.11 -7.61
C LYS A 312 -9.02 -8.01 -7.40
N ARG A 313 -9.61 -7.57 -8.52
CA ARG A 313 -10.78 -6.70 -8.53
C ARG A 313 -12.02 -7.31 -7.86
N ASN A 314 -12.12 -8.65 -7.77
CA ASN A 314 -13.31 -9.42 -7.38
C ASN A 314 -14.42 -8.66 -6.65
N SER A 315 -15.55 -8.41 -7.33
CA SER A 315 -16.73 -7.77 -6.73
C SER A 315 -16.49 -6.40 -6.08
N LEU A 316 -15.33 -5.77 -6.27
CA LEU A 316 -15.02 -4.46 -5.72
C LEU A 316 -15.67 -3.35 -6.52
N PHE A 317 -16.30 -2.40 -5.84
CA PHE A 317 -16.92 -1.23 -6.45
C PHE A 317 -16.94 -0.03 -5.50
N ASP A 318 -16.90 1.17 -6.06
CA ASP A 318 -17.17 2.39 -5.31
C ASP A 318 -18.69 2.53 -5.13
N ALA A 319 -19.18 2.52 -3.90
CA ALA A 319 -20.60 2.63 -3.60
C ALA A 319 -21.22 3.96 -4.09
N LYS A 320 -20.40 5.01 -4.22
CA LYS A 320 -20.82 6.33 -4.71
C LYS A 320 -20.58 6.52 -6.21
N GLY A 321 -19.94 5.57 -6.89
CA GLY A 321 -19.68 5.63 -8.33
C GLY A 321 -18.78 6.78 -8.78
N ARG A 322 -17.87 7.25 -7.91
CA ARG A 322 -16.91 8.33 -8.21
C ARG A 322 -15.73 7.79 -8.99
N PHE A 323 -15.22 6.61 -8.61
CA PHE A 323 -14.08 5.96 -9.24
C PHE A 323 -14.47 4.64 -9.91
N HIS A 324 -14.21 4.57 -11.21
CA HIS A 324 -14.50 3.39 -12.03
C HIS A 324 -13.22 2.62 -12.32
N TRP A 325 -13.33 1.28 -12.34
CA TRP A 325 -12.26 0.41 -12.80
C TRP A 325 -11.88 0.75 -14.24
N THR A 326 -10.60 1.03 -14.44
CA THR A 326 -10.04 1.46 -15.72
C THR A 326 -8.89 0.53 -16.10
N MET A 327 -8.73 0.25 -17.39
CA MET A 327 -7.57 -0.48 -17.90
C MET A 327 -6.47 0.49 -18.29
N ASN A 328 -5.25 0.20 -17.84
CA ASN A 328 -4.07 0.94 -18.24
C ASN A 328 -3.57 0.51 -19.64
N GLY A 329 -2.50 1.13 -20.12
CA GLY A 329 -1.96 0.95 -21.47
C GLY A 329 -1.49 -0.46 -21.79
N VAL A 330 -1.17 -1.28 -20.78
CA VAL A 330 -0.78 -2.69 -20.95
C VAL A 330 -1.90 -3.68 -20.61
N GLY A 331 -3.09 -3.18 -20.25
CA GLY A 331 -4.28 -3.99 -19.97
C GLY A 331 -4.45 -4.41 -18.52
N LEU A 332 -3.77 -3.77 -17.56
CA LEU A 332 -4.02 -3.96 -16.13
C LEU A 332 -5.19 -3.10 -15.67
N GLU A 333 -6.16 -3.70 -15.00
CA GLU A 333 -7.25 -2.96 -14.33
C GLU A 333 -6.75 -2.33 -13.02
N PHE A 334 -7.12 -1.07 -12.80
CA PHE A 334 -6.87 -0.32 -11.57
C PHE A 334 -8.07 0.54 -11.15
N ASN A 335 -8.07 1.00 -9.90
CA ASN A 335 -9.04 1.94 -9.33
C ASN A 335 -8.35 2.80 -8.24
N HIS A 336 -8.69 4.08 -8.13
CA HIS A 336 -8.11 4.99 -7.13
C HIS A 336 -8.40 4.64 -5.67
N LEU A 337 -9.46 3.88 -5.39
CA LEU A 337 -9.73 3.37 -4.05
C LEU A 337 -9.03 2.03 -3.83
N PHE A 338 -9.08 1.14 -4.83
CA PHE A 338 -8.65 -0.25 -4.63
C PHE A 338 -7.26 -0.61 -5.17
N GLY A 339 -6.52 0.36 -5.73
CA GLY A 339 -5.31 0.11 -6.49
C GLY A 339 -5.54 -0.94 -7.59
N PHE A 340 -4.72 -1.98 -7.61
CA PHE A 340 -4.86 -3.13 -8.52
C PHE A 340 -5.84 -4.21 -8.01
N GLY A 341 -6.53 -3.98 -6.89
CA GLY A 341 -7.50 -4.86 -6.24
C GLY A 341 -7.04 -5.37 -4.88
N VAL A 342 -7.88 -6.23 -4.28
CA VAL A 342 -7.58 -6.87 -3.00
C VAL A 342 -6.46 -7.91 -3.16
N LEU A 343 -5.54 -7.96 -2.20
CA LEU A 343 -4.47 -8.95 -2.17
C LEU A 343 -5.02 -10.39 -2.12
N ASP A 344 -4.35 -11.30 -2.84
CA ASP A 344 -4.65 -12.73 -2.82
C ASP A 344 -3.41 -13.49 -2.35
N ALA A 345 -3.44 -13.95 -1.09
CA ALA A 345 -2.33 -14.61 -0.45
C ALA A 345 -1.93 -15.91 -1.15
N GLY A 346 -2.91 -16.74 -1.52
CA GLY A 346 -2.66 -17.99 -2.23
C GLY A 346 -1.96 -17.77 -3.58
N ALA A 347 -2.43 -16.80 -4.37
CA ALA A 347 -1.84 -16.46 -5.67
C ALA A 347 -0.47 -15.80 -5.51
N MET A 348 -0.30 -14.92 -4.51
CA MET A 348 0.98 -14.28 -4.22
C MET A 348 2.04 -15.30 -3.81
N VAL A 349 1.73 -16.22 -2.89
CA VAL A 349 2.64 -17.30 -2.48
C VAL A 349 3.00 -18.20 -3.66
N ALA A 350 2.01 -18.58 -4.48
CA ALA A 350 2.25 -19.45 -5.61
C ALA A 350 3.14 -18.80 -6.68
N LEU A 351 2.95 -17.51 -6.96
CA LEU A 351 3.81 -16.75 -7.88
C LEU A 351 5.19 -16.47 -7.28
N ALA A 352 5.28 -16.18 -5.98
CA ALA A 352 6.53 -15.96 -5.25
C ALA A 352 7.50 -17.15 -5.37
N LYS A 353 6.99 -18.39 -5.25
CA LYS A 353 7.78 -19.63 -5.39
C LYS A 353 8.50 -19.77 -6.73
N GLN A 354 7.96 -19.15 -7.78
CA GLN A 354 8.51 -19.19 -9.13
C GLN A 354 9.17 -17.87 -9.53
N TRP A 355 9.18 -16.88 -8.62
CA TRP A 355 9.58 -15.52 -8.91
C TRP A 355 11.06 -15.42 -9.23
N LYS A 356 11.37 -14.54 -10.18
CA LYS A 356 12.71 -14.11 -10.54
C LYS A 356 12.79 -12.62 -10.28
N THR A 357 13.76 -12.22 -9.47
CA THR A 357 13.96 -10.83 -9.07
C THR A 357 13.99 -9.92 -10.28
N VAL A 358 13.24 -8.82 -10.20
CA VAL A 358 13.18 -7.86 -11.30
C VAL A 358 14.54 -7.19 -11.54
N PRO A 359 14.82 -6.69 -12.75
CA PRO A 359 16.06 -6.00 -13.06
C PRO A 359 16.33 -4.79 -12.15
N PRO A 360 17.57 -4.25 -12.13
CA PRO A 360 17.92 -3.07 -11.37
C PRO A 360 16.98 -1.89 -11.63
N ARG A 361 16.64 -1.15 -10.56
CA ARG A 361 15.80 0.04 -10.65
C ARG A 361 16.60 1.21 -11.22
N TYR A 362 16.03 1.90 -12.19
CA TYR A 362 16.51 3.17 -12.69
C TYR A 362 15.56 4.31 -12.27
N HIS A 363 16.10 5.53 -12.26
CA HIS A 363 15.33 6.76 -12.10
C HIS A 363 15.69 7.70 -13.25
N CYS A 364 14.68 8.24 -13.94
CA CYS A 364 14.87 9.15 -15.07
C CYS A 364 14.10 10.44 -14.79
N GLU A 365 14.82 11.57 -14.71
CA GLU A 365 14.22 12.89 -14.81
C GLU A 365 13.87 13.15 -16.28
N ALA A 366 12.62 12.84 -16.64
CA ALA A 366 12.19 12.71 -18.02
C ALA A 366 11.84 14.05 -18.69
N GLY A 367 12.00 15.16 -17.97
CA GLY A 367 11.81 16.54 -18.44
C GLY A 367 11.18 17.42 -17.38
N SER A 368 11.22 18.73 -17.60
CA SER A 368 10.58 19.72 -16.74
C SER A 368 10.00 20.88 -17.54
N VAL A 369 8.96 21.51 -16.99
CA VAL A 369 8.37 22.75 -17.49
C VAL A 369 8.41 23.76 -16.36
N THR A 370 9.25 24.78 -16.48
CA THR A 370 9.47 25.84 -15.47
C THR A 370 8.83 27.17 -15.85
N LYS A 371 8.13 27.23 -17.00
CA LYS A 371 7.46 28.45 -17.44
C LYS A 371 6.17 28.63 -16.64
N MET A 372 6.10 29.72 -15.89
CA MET A 372 4.92 30.10 -15.14
C MET A 372 3.71 30.32 -16.06
N GLN A 373 2.57 29.70 -15.73
CA GLN A 373 1.32 29.80 -16.49
C GLN A 373 0.12 29.99 -15.57
N PRO A 374 -0.79 30.92 -15.89
CA PRO A 374 -1.99 31.13 -15.09
C PRO A 374 -2.98 29.96 -15.24
N ILE A 375 -3.66 29.65 -14.14
CA ILE A 375 -4.80 28.73 -14.08
C ILE A 375 -6.02 29.57 -13.70
N SER A 376 -7.13 29.39 -14.39
CA SER A 376 -8.40 30.10 -14.13
C SER A 376 -9.57 29.14 -14.19
N SER A 377 -10.60 29.35 -13.37
CA SER A 377 -11.84 28.57 -13.47
C SER A 377 -12.43 28.55 -14.89
N GLY A 378 -13.06 27.43 -15.24
CA GLY A 378 -13.73 27.23 -16.53
C GLY A 378 -12.82 26.78 -17.69
N LYS A 379 -11.50 26.65 -17.48
CA LYS A 379 -10.56 26.07 -18.44
C LYS A 379 -9.53 25.19 -17.74
N SER A 380 -9.16 24.08 -18.38
CA SER A 380 -8.01 23.29 -17.94
C SER A 380 -6.72 23.86 -18.52
N LEU A 381 -5.70 24.04 -17.68
CA LEU A 381 -4.32 24.22 -18.11
C LEU A 381 -3.75 22.85 -18.49
N VAL A 382 -3.16 22.74 -19.68
CA VAL A 382 -2.58 21.50 -20.18
C VAL A 382 -1.09 21.71 -20.46
N LEU A 383 -0.25 21.03 -19.70
CA LEU A 383 1.20 21.06 -19.82
C LEU A 383 1.69 19.73 -20.38
N LYS A 384 2.63 19.78 -21.32
CA LYS A 384 3.12 18.59 -22.03
C LYS A 384 4.63 18.45 -21.88
N ILE A 385 5.09 17.23 -21.67
CA ILE A 385 6.50 16.85 -21.77
C ILE A 385 6.59 15.74 -22.80
N GLU A 386 7.34 15.98 -23.87
CA GLU A 386 7.74 14.94 -24.81
C GLU A 386 9.09 14.37 -24.37
N THR A 387 9.15 13.06 -24.14
CA THR A 387 10.34 12.42 -23.57
C THR A 387 10.67 11.12 -24.28
N LYS A 388 11.97 10.83 -24.34
CA LYS A 388 12.51 9.52 -24.74
C LYS A 388 12.85 8.65 -23.52
N ALA A 389 12.48 9.08 -22.31
CA ALA A 389 12.74 8.37 -21.05
C ALA A 389 14.23 8.02 -20.86
N CYS A 390 15.08 9.04 -21.00
CA CYS A 390 16.54 8.94 -20.84
C CYS A 390 17.21 7.92 -21.80
N GLU A 391 16.62 7.66 -22.97
CA GLU A 391 17.18 6.77 -24.00
C GLU A 391 18.64 7.14 -24.34
N GLY A 392 19.54 6.15 -24.24
CA GLY A 392 20.96 6.34 -24.50
C GLY A 392 21.78 6.81 -23.29
N GLU A 393 21.15 7.14 -22.17
CA GLU A 393 21.81 7.53 -20.92
C GLU A 393 21.93 6.36 -19.93
N ALA A 394 22.70 6.55 -18.86
CA ALA A 394 22.85 5.57 -17.78
C ALA A 394 21.56 5.35 -16.99
N THR A 395 20.58 6.25 -17.11
CA THR A 395 19.27 6.26 -16.43
C THR A 395 18.12 5.83 -17.35
N GLU A 396 18.42 5.29 -18.53
CA GLU A 396 17.43 4.84 -19.50
C GLU A 396 16.37 3.92 -18.88
N LEU A 397 15.09 4.23 -19.14
CA LEU A 397 13.96 3.51 -18.58
C LEU A 397 12.99 3.09 -19.69
N ARG A 398 12.59 1.81 -19.70
CA ARG A 398 11.71 1.24 -20.73
C ARG A 398 10.41 0.67 -20.19
N TYR A 399 10.39 0.21 -18.95
CA TYR A 399 9.22 -0.41 -18.32
C TYR A 399 8.94 0.26 -16.98
N LEU A 400 7.75 0.84 -16.84
CA LEU A 400 7.39 1.64 -15.67
C LEU A 400 7.06 0.80 -14.43
N GLU A 401 7.44 1.35 -13.28
CA GLU A 401 6.96 0.99 -11.94
C GLU A 401 6.18 2.21 -11.41
N HIS A 402 6.85 3.13 -10.70
CA HIS A 402 6.27 4.37 -10.20
C HIS A 402 6.50 5.55 -11.15
N VAL A 403 5.57 6.50 -11.13
CA VAL A 403 5.72 7.80 -11.80
C VAL A 403 5.39 8.90 -10.82
N GLN A 404 6.21 9.95 -10.75
CA GLN A 404 5.93 11.15 -9.98
C GLN A 404 5.85 12.38 -10.87
N ALA A 405 4.86 13.24 -10.59
CA ALA A 405 4.81 14.61 -11.06
C ALA A 405 5.20 15.52 -9.89
N VAL A 406 6.42 16.04 -9.91
CA VAL A 406 6.93 16.96 -8.87
C VAL A 406 6.43 18.35 -9.20
N VAL A 407 5.43 18.86 -8.48
CA VAL A 407 4.67 20.07 -8.85
C VAL A 407 4.96 21.23 -7.90
N THR A 408 5.12 22.41 -8.49
CA THR A 408 5.06 23.70 -7.79
C THR A 408 3.93 24.55 -8.38
N VAL A 409 2.89 24.79 -7.59
CA VAL A 409 1.68 25.54 -8.00
C VAL A 409 1.14 26.31 -6.82
N ASN A 410 0.63 27.53 -7.05
CA ASN A 410 -0.20 28.23 -6.07
C ASN A 410 -1.63 28.39 -6.59
N ALA A 411 -2.56 28.52 -5.65
CA ALA A 411 -3.97 28.71 -5.94
C ALA A 411 -4.56 29.69 -4.91
N SER A 412 -5.60 30.41 -5.30
CA SER A 412 -6.42 31.20 -4.37
C SER A 412 -7.20 30.31 -3.40
N ARG A 413 -7.37 29.04 -3.74
CA ARG A 413 -7.87 27.98 -2.85
C ARG A 413 -7.33 26.63 -3.32
N ARG A 414 -6.42 26.03 -2.54
CA ARG A 414 -5.71 24.79 -2.90
C ARG A 414 -6.64 23.60 -3.04
N GLY A 415 -7.62 23.46 -2.15
CA GLY A 415 -8.60 22.36 -2.18
C GLY A 415 -9.51 22.32 -3.40
N ASP A 416 -9.60 23.42 -4.16
CA ASP A 416 -10.38 23.45 -5.40
C ASP A 416 -9.55 22.98 -6.61
N LEU A 417 -8.24 22.79 -6.47
CA LEU A 417 -7.34 22.36 -7.55
C LEU A 417 -7.43 20.84 -7.74
N GLU A 418 -7.68 20.41 -8.98
CA GLU A 418 -7.51 19.01 -9.39
C GLU A 418 -6.34 18.89 -10.36
N LEU A 419 -5.59 17.80 -10.23
CA LEU A 419 -4.48 17.46 -11.11
C LEU A 419 -4.69 16.07 -11.72
N TYR A 420 -4.43 15.95 -13.02
CA TYR A 420 -4.44 14.69 -13.74
C TYR A 420 -3.15 14.50 -14.53
N LEU A 421 -2.55 13.32 -14.43
CA LEU A 421 -1.43 12.90 -15.25
C LEU A 421 -1.89 11.87 -16.27
N THR A 422 -1.56 12.08 -17.55
CA THR A 422 -1.85 11.12 -18.63
C THR A 422 -0.55 10.59 -19.23
N SER A 423 -0.40 9.27 -19.27
CA SER A 423 0.74 8.59 -19.88
C SER A 423 0.70 8.61 -21.42
N PRO A 424 1.82 8.37 -22.11
CA PRO A 424 1.87 8.22 -23.56
C PRO A 424 0.98 7.09 -24.09
N MET A 425 0.68 6.07 -23.26
CA MET A 425 -0.21 4.98 -23.63
C MET A 425 -1.70 5.30 -23.38
N GLY A 426 -2.01 6.50 -22.89
CA GLY A 426 -3.38 7.00 -22.71
C GLY A 426 -3.98 6.79 -21.32
N THR A 427 -3.23 6.26 -20.36
CA THR A 427 -3.71 6.06 -19.00
C THR A 427 -3.78 7.38 -18.26
N LYS A 428 -4.98 7.79 -17.83
CA LYS A 428 -5.22 9.03 -17.10
C LYS A 428 -5.41 8.73 -15.60
N SER A 429 -4.50 9.23 -14.78
CA SER A 429 -4.57 9.20 -13.32
C SER A 429 -4.97 10.57 -12.79
N MET A 430 -6.04 10.65 -12.01
CA MET A 430 -6.24 11.75 -11.06
C MET A 430 -5.16 11.62 -9.98
N ILE A 431 -4.28 12.61 -9.86
CA ILE A 431 -3.17 12.61 -8.89
C ILE A 431 -3.42 13.59 -7.73
N LEU A 432 -4.42 14.47 -7.88
CA LEU A 432 -4.98 15.28 -6.81
C LEU A 432 -6.46 15.48 -7.10
N SER A 433 -7.30 15.01 -6.19
CA SER A 433 -8.73 15.24 -6.17
C SER A 433 -9.09 16.55 -5.45
N LYS A 434 -10.35 16.97 -5.59
CA LYS A 434 -10.86 18.12 -4.86
C LYS A 434 -10.93 17.79 -3.37
N ARG A 435 -10.41 18.68 -2.52
CA ARG A 435 -10.46 18.57 -1.06
C ARG A 435 -11.27 19.73 -0.46
N PRO A 436 -12.54 19.53 -0.09
CA PRO A 436 -13.42 20.61 0.32
C PRO A 436 -12.98 21.35 1.58
N ASN A 437 -12.20 20.73 2.46
CA ASN A 437 -11.74 21.35 3.71
C ASN A 437 -10.44 22.16 3.55
N ASP A 438 -9.71 21.97 2.45
CA ASP A 438 -8.45 22.66 2.17
C ASP A 438 -8.69 24.08 1.63
N ASP A 439 -8.73 25.04 2.56
CA ASP A 439 -8.89 26.47 2.28
C ASP A 439 -7.57 27.24 2.12
N ASP A 440 -6.44 26.53 1.99
CA ASP A 440 -5.13 27.16 1.79
C ASP A 440 -5.16 28.09 0.57
N SER A 441 -4.67 29.31 0.77
CA SER A 441 -4.59 30.37 -0.22
C SER A 441 -3.19 30.99 -0.29
N HIS A 442 -2.22 30.44 0.46
CA HIS A 442 -0.90 31.01 0.64
C HIS A 442 0.20 30.08 0.12
N ASP A 443 0.16 28.82 0.52
CA ASP A 443 1.30 27.91 0.35
C ASP A 443 1.27 27.19 -1.01
N GLY A 444 0.09 26.72 -1.42
CA GLY A 444 -0.08 25.84 -2.56
C GLY A 444 0.65 24.52 -2.38
N PHE A 445 1.31 24.05 -3.45
CA PHE A 445 2.25 22.95 -3.41
C PHE A 445 3.63 23.46 -3.85
N THR A 446 4.68 23.05 -3.15
CA THR A 446 6.07 23.40 -3.47
C THR A 446 6.89 22.13 -3.63
N LYS A 447 7.29 21.84 -4.88
CA LYS A 447 8.00 20.60 -5.25
C LYS A 447 7.36 19.33 -4.67
N TRP A 448 6.04 19.29 -4.63
CA TRP A 448 5.30 18.17 -4.07
C TRP A 448 5.29 16.99 -5.07
N PRO A 449 5.75 15.79 -4.69
CA PRO A 449 5.94 14.68 -5.61
C PRO A 449 4.69 13.79 -5.71
N PHE A 450 3.62 14.30 -6.33
CA PHE A 450 2.40 13.51 -6.59
C PHE A 450 2.75 12.21 -7.34
N MET A 451 2.29 11.06 -6.85
CA MET A 451 2.72 9.75 -7.35
C MET A 451 1.57 8.96 -7.98
N THR A 452 1.85 8.17 -9.01
CA THR A 452 0.90 7.20 -9.54
C THR A 452 1.53 5.83 -9.81
N THR A 453 0.81 4.78 -9.42
CA THR A 453 1.11 3.37 -9.73
C THR A 453 0.30 2.86 -10.93
N HIS A 454 -0.72 3.58 -11.39
CA HIS A 454 -1.67 3.10 -12.42
C HIS A 454 -1.03 2.79 -13.77
N THR A 455 0.12 3.41 -14.05
CA THR A 455 0.88 3.21 -15.29
C THR A 455 1.89 2.06 -15.18
N TRP A 456 1.78 1.21 -14.15
CA TRP A 456 2.68 0.08 -13.94
C TRP A 456 2.80 -0.79 -15.20
N ALA A 457 4.04 -1.16 -15.52
CA ALA A 457 4.47 -1.91 -16.69
C ALA A 457 4.25 -1.24 -18.06
N GLU A 458 3.75 -0.01 -18.12
CA GLU A 458 3.66 0.77 -19.35
C GLU A 458 5.03 1.21 -19.88
N TYR A 459 5.00 1.72 -21.10
CA TYR A 459 6.12 2.30 -21.80
C TYR A 459 6.14 3.82 -21.63
N PRO A 460 7.25 4.39 -21.15
CA PRO A 460 7.30 5.80 -20.80
C PRO A 460 7.56 6.76 -21.98
N GLN A 461 8.00 6.25 -23.14
CA GLN A 461 8.38 7.10 -24.27
C GLN A 461 7.15 7.73 -24.95
N GLY A 462 7.24 9.02 -25.23
CA GLY A 462 6.20 9.79 -25.91
C GLY A 462 5.78 11.02 -25.10
N THR A 463 4.53 11.43 -25.26
CA THR A 463 4.01 12.66 -24.67
C THR A 463 3.28 12.38 -23.36
N TRP A 464 3.81 12.91 -22.27
CA TRP A 464 3.12 13.01 -20.99
C TRP A 464 2.34 14.31 -20.90
N ILE A 465 1.15 14.24 -20.30
CA ILE A 465 0.26 15.39 -20.17
C ILE A 465 -0.11 15.58 -18.70
N LEU A 466 0.20 16.75 -18.15
CA LEU A 466 -0.32 17.20 -16.87
C LEU A 466 -1.45 18.20 -17.11
N GLU A 467 -2.64 17.88 -16.62
CA GLU A 467 -3.82 18.73 -16.65
C GLU A 467 -4.10 19.30 -15.26
N ALA A 468 -4.16 20.62 -15.14
CA ALA A 468 -4.53 21.32 -13.93
C ALA A 468 -5.83 22.10 -14.15
N ARG A 469 -6.81 21.96 -13.25
CA ARG A 469 -8.09 22.66 -13.35
C ARG A 469 -8.68 22.95 -11.97
N PHE A 470 -9.57 23.94 -11.90
CA PHE A 470 -10.36 24.21 -10.69
C PHE A 470 -11.73 23.54 -10.76
N ASN A 471 -12.09 22.80 -9.71
CA ASN A 471 -13.42 22.23 -9.49
C ASN A 471 -14.16 23.01 -8.38
N SER A 472 -14.67 24.18 -8.74
CA SER A 472 -15.36 25.07 -7.81
C SER A 472 -16.51 25.84 -8.46
N LEU A 473 -17.53 26.16 -7.65
CA LEU A 473 -18.61 27.04 -8.05
C LEU A 473 -18.18 28.51 -8.04
N THR A 474 -17.23 28.86 -7.16
CA THR A 474 -16.65 30.20 -7.10
C THR A 474 -15.44 30.27 -8.03
N PRO A 475 -15.25 31.37 -8.78
CA PRO A 475 -14.06 31.54 -9.59
C PRO A 475 -12.79 31.53 -8.74
N GLN A 476 -11.88 30.62 -9.07
CA GLN A 476 -10.54 30.50 -8.49
C GLN A 476 -9.49 30.85 -9.54
N THR A 477 -8.32 31.23 -9.04
CA THR A 477 -7.16 31.61 -9.84
C THR A 477 -5.90 31.03 -9.24
N GLY A 478 -4.88 30.82 -10.04
CA GLY A 478 -3.60 30.29 -9.56
C GLY A 478 -2.52 30.41 -10.61
N PHE A 479 -1.30 30.05 -10.24
CA PHE A 479 -0.18 29.99 -11.17
C PHE A 479 0.54 28.65 -11.02
N PHE A 480 0.57 27.91 -12.12
CA PHE A 480 1.43 26.76 -12.26
C PHE A 480 2.85 27.26 -12.53
N LYS A 481 3.79 26.98 -11.63
CA LYS A 481 5.16 27.54 -11.70
C LYS A 481 6.12 26.54 -12.34
N GLU A 482 6.08 25.30 -11.88
CA GLU A 482 7.00 24.26 -12.31
C GLU A 482 6.35 22.88 -12.20
N TRP A 483 6.66 21.99 -13.13
CA TRP A 483 6.62 20.56 -12.84
C TRP A 483 7.76 19.80 -13.49
N THR A 484 8.18 18.73 -12.84
CA THR A 484 9.18 17.79 -13.32
C THR A 484 8.58 16.38 -13.34
N LEU A 485 8.79 15.66 -14.44
CA LEU A 485 8.36 14.27 -14.59
C LEU A 485 9.48 13.34 -14.14
N MET A 486 9.22 12.55 -13.11
CA MET A 486 10.15 11.53 -12.61
C MET A 486 9.61 10.15 -12.90
N LEU A 487 10.41 9.32 -13.56
CA LEU A 487 10.05 7.95 -13.94
C LEU A 487 10.92 6.95 -13.19
N HIS A 488 10.30 5.90 -12.67
CA HIS A 488 10.97 4.81 -11.94
C HIS A 488 10.58 3.47 -12.56
N GLY A 489 11.54 2.55 -12.67
CA GLY A 489 11.31 1.30 -13.37
C GLY A 489 12.59 0.62 -13.84
N THR A 490 12.47 -0.18 -14.90
CA THR A 490 13.57 -1.01 -15.43
C THR A 490 13.89 -0.67 -16.88
N LYS A 491 15.15 -0.93 -17.25
CA LYS A 491 15.60 -0.90 -18.65
C LYS A 491 15.29 -2.22 -19.34
N GLU A 492 15.60 -3.34 -18.68
CA GLU A 492 15.34 -4.69 -19.15
C GLU A 492 13.89 -5.12 -18.82
N PRO A 493 13.27 -5.97 -19.65
CA PRO A 493 11.90 -6.45 -19.40
C PRO A 493 11.82 -7.32 -18.12
N PRO A 494 10.97 -6.98 -17.15
CA PRO A 494 11.02 -7.57 -15.80
C PRO A 494 10.49 -9.01 -15.67
N TYR A 495 9.77 -9.52 -16.67
CA TYR A 495 9.03 -10.80 -16.54
C TYR A 495 9.42 -11.86 -17.56
N THR A 496 10.49 -11.67 -18.32
CA THR A 496 10.87 -12.57 -19.43
C THR A 496 11.05 -14.02 -18.99
N GLU A 497 11.66 -14.24 -17.83
CA GLU A 497 11.98 -15.57 -17.30
C GLU A 497 10.81 -16.27 -16.58
N LEU A 498 9.70 -15.57 -16.30
CA LEU A 498 8.56 -16.14 -15.58
C LEU A 498 7.65 -16.97 -16.50
N ALA A 499 7.30 -18.19 -16.09
CA ALA A 499 6.35 -19.01 -16.83
C ALA A 499 4.92 -18.44 -16.72
N VAL A 500 4.18 -18.45 -17.82
CA VAL A 500 2.75 -18.10 -17.82
C VAL A 500 1.93 -19.38 -17.67
N LEU A 501 1.51 -19.66 -16.44
CA LEU A 501 0.72 -20.86 -16.12
C LEU A 501 -0.80 -20.63 -16.26
N ASP A 502 -1.26 -19.39 -16.08
CA ASP A 502 -2.65 -18.98 -16.35
C ASP A 502 -2.66 -17.92 -17.47
N PRO A 503 -3.21 -18.22 -18.67
CA PRO A 503 -3.21 -17.30 -19.81
C PRO A 503 -4.10 -16.05 -19.58
N HIS A 504 -4.96 -16.07 -18.57
CA HIS A 504 -5.79 -14.92 -18.18
C HIS A 504 -5.24 -14.17 -16.95
N SER A 505 -4.03 -14.53 -16.48
CA SER A 505 -3.38 -13.80 -15.40
C SER A 505 -2.90 -12.42 -15.85
N LYS A 506 -2.77 -11.49 -14.90
CA LYS A 506 -2.12 -10.19 -15.15
C LYS A 506 -0.69 -10.36 -15.68
N LEU A 507 0.04 -11.36 -15.20
CA LEU A 507 1.36 -11.72 -15.73
C LEU A 507 1.30 -12.05 -17.23
N ALA A 508 0.33 -12.87 -17.66
CA ALA A 508 0.14 -13.20 -19.08
C ALA A 508 -0.17 -11.95 -19.92
N ILE A 509 -1.06 -11.10 -19.42
CA ILE A 509 -1.46 -9.84 -20.06
C ILE A 509 -0.24 -8.95 -20.29
N VAL A 510 0.54 -8.70 -19.24
CA VAL A 510 1.70 -7.81 -19.30
C VAL A 510 2.82 -8.40 -20.16
N LYS A 511 3.12 -9.70 -20.02
CA LYS A 511 4.13 -10.37 -20.88
C LYS A 511 3.75 -10.28 -22.35
N LYS A 512 2.49 -10.51 -22.70
CA LYS A 512 1.99 -10.36 -24.06
C LYS A 512 2.18 -8.93 -24.58
N ALA A 513 1.90 -7.92 -23.74
CA ALA A 513 2.14 -6.52 -24.10
C ALA A 513 3.64 -6.24 -24.34
N HIS A 514 4.52 -6.77 -23.48
CA HIS A 514 5.99 -6.65 -23.58
C HIS A 514 6.58 -7.33 -24.81
N GLU A 515 6.16 -8.55 -25.13
CA GLU A 515 6.61 -9.30 -26.29
C GLU A 515 6.12 -8.69 -27.62
N SER A 516 4.91 -8.13 -27.64
CA SER A 516 4.33 -7.52 -28.85
C SER A 516 5.11 -6.29 -29.33
N ARG A 517 5.73 -5.54 -28.41
CA ARG A 517 6.57 -4.38 -28.72
C ARG A 517 7.92 -4.79 -29.26
N ILE A 518 8.53 -5.84 -28.72
CA ILE A 518 9.81 -6.38 -29.20
C ILE A 518 9.72 -6.77 -30.68
N LYS A 519 8.57 -7.27 -31.15
CA LYS A 519 8.35 -7.62 -32.57
C LYS A 519 8.14 -6.43 -33.52
N ARG A 520 7.98 -5.20 -32.99
CA ARG A 520 7.73 -3.98 -33.78
C ARG A 520 8.98 -3.13 -33.99
N TYR A 521 10.09 -3.49 -33.33
CA TYR A 521 11.44 -2.99 -33.59
C TYR A 521 12.24 -4.12 -34.21
#